data_AF-A0A090WUS2-F1
#
_entry.id   AF-A0A090WUS2-F1
#
_cell.length_a   1.000
_cell.length_b   1.000
_cell.length_c   1.000
_cell.angle_alpha   90.00
_cell.angle_beta   90.00
_cell.angle_gamma   90.00
#
_symmetry.space_group_name_H-M   'P 1'
#
loop_
_entity.id
_entity.type
_entity.pdbx_description
1 polymer ?
#
loop_
_entity_poly.entity_id
_entity_poly.type
_entity_poly.pdbx_seq_one_letter_code
_entity_poly.pdbx_strand_id
1 'polypeptide(L)' 'MRFFFRKEIAKPKKYAWEQENYNEENDLFLQHFDENGNFIETKEEPEIEEELEPLSIRYIFKENKD' A
#
# COMPACT_ATOMS: atom_id res chain seq x y z
N MET A 1 20.86 36.25 -22.33
CA MET A 1 20.50 36.16 -20.89
C MET A 1 20.15 34.71 -20.59
N ARG A 2 20.87 34.01 -19.71
CA ARG A 2 20.58 32.60 -19.37
C ARG A 2 20.35 32.49 -17.86
N PHE A 3 19.15 32.09 -17.48
CA PHE A 3 18.75 31.93 -16.09
C PHE A 3 19.08 30.52 -15.62
N PHE A 4 19.86 30.42 -14.54
CA PHE A 4 20.12 29.17 -13.83
C PHE A 4 19.26 29.13 -12.58
N PHE A 5 18.24 28.28 -12.57
CA PHE A 5 17.45 28.02 -11.37
C PHE A 5 18.16 26.94 -10.54
N ARG A 6 18.84 27.36 -9.46
CA ARG A 6 19.22 26.44 -8.38
C ARG A 6 17.96 26.19 -7.57
N LYS A 7 17.22 25.14 -7.94
CA LYS A 7 16.12 24.62 -7.14
C LYS A 7 16.76 23.80 -6.02
N GLU A 8 16.83 24.35 -4.81
CA GLU A 8 17.15 23.55 -3.63
C GLU A 8 16.00 22.56 -3.44
N ILE A 9 16.18 21.34 -3.95
CA ILE A 9 15.20 20.27 -3.81
C ILE A 9 15.29 19.88 -2.33
N ALA A 10 14.30 20.30 -1.53
CA ALA A 10 14.18 19.85 -0.16
C ALA A 10 14.20 18.32 -0.16
N LYS A 11 15.05 17.73 0.71
CA LYS A 11 15.13 16.28 0.80
C LYS A 11 13.73 15.74 1.13
N PRO A 12 13.26 14.70 0.42
CA PRO A 12 11.99 14.09 0.76
C PRO A 12 12.03 13.66 2.23
N LYS A 13 10.93 13.88 2.95
CA LYS A 13 10.79 13.33 4.30
C LYS A 13 10.86 11.82 4.17
N LYS A 14 11.76 11.21 4.93
CA LYS A 14 11.81 9.76 5.09
C LYS A 14 10.53 9.28 5.78
N TYR A 15 9.99 8.16 5.32
CA TYR A 15 8.91 7.47 6.01
C TYR A 15 9.42 6.82 7.30
N ALA A 16 8.51 6.47 8.21
CA ALA A 16 8.87 5.89 9.50
C ALA A 16 9.62 4.55 9.34
N TRP A 17 9.20 3.73 8.38
CA TRP A 17 9.82 2.45 8.04
C TRP A 17 11.22 2.56 7.40
N GLU A 18 11.63 3.75 6.95
CA GLU A 18 12.98 3.99 6.43
C GLU A 18 14.02 4.29 7.55
N GLN A 19 13.59 4.31 8.82
CA GLN A 19 14.47 4.58 9.95
C GLN A 19 15.09 3.27 10.47
N GLU A 20 16.38 3.29 10.84
CA GLU A 20 17.10 2.11 11.35
C GLU A 20 16.55 1.57 12.69
N ASN A 21 15.80 2.41 13.42
CA ASN A 21 15.17 2.06 14.69
C ASN A 21 13.67 1.74 14.53
N TYR A 22 13.19 1.56 13.29
CA TYR A 22 11.82 1.16 13.05
C TYR A 22 11.61 -0.28 13.51
N ASN A 23 10.48 -0.53 14.17
CA ASN A 23 10.13 -1.87 14.62
C ASN A 23 9.13 -2.48 13.63
N GLU A 24 9.66 -3.24 12.69
CA GLU A 24 8.90 -3.92 11.63
C GLU A 24 7.87 -4.92 12.23
N GLU A 25 8.17 -5.53 13.38
CA GLU A 25 7.26 -6.50 14.01
C GLU A 25 5.97 -5.86 14.54
N ASN A 26 5.95 -4.55 14.78
CA ASN A 26 4.74 -3.83 15.23
C ASN A 26 3.96 -3.19 14.08
N ASP A 27 4.43 -3.32 12.84
CA ASP A 27 3.77 -2.74 11.68
C ASP A 27 2.85 -3.79 11.01
N LEU A 28 1.55 -3.60 11.19
CA LEU A 28 0.52 -4.46 10.58
C LEU A 28 0.66 -4.55 9.05
N PHE A 29 1.14 -3.51 8.37
CA PHE A 29 1.35 -3.53 6.92
C PHE A 29 2.57 -4.37 6.53
N LEU A 30 3.69 -4.23 7.22
CA LEU A 30 4.90 -5.01 6.93
C LEU A 30 4.74 -6.49 7.29
N GLN A 31 3.89 -6.81 8.27
CA GLN A 31 3.54 -8.20 8.61
C GLN A 31 2.87 -8.95 7.46
N HIS A 32 2.28 -8.24 6.48
CA HIS A 32 1.69 -8.84 5.28
C HIS A 32 2.71 -9.15 4.18
N PHE A 33 4.02 -9.01 4.42
CA PHE A 33 5.04 -9.38 3.43
C PHE A 33 5.74 -10.69 3.83
N ASP A 34 5.86 -11.60 2.86
CA ASP A 34 6.65 -12.82 3.05
C ASP A 34 8.17 -12.54 2.98
N GLU A 35 9.00 -13.54 3.27
CA GLU A 35 10.47 -13.43 3.22
C GLU A 35 11.00 -13.03 1.83
N ASN A 36 10.20 -13.20 0.76
CA ASN A 36 10.56 -12.83 -0.60
C ASN A 36 10.05 -11.42 -0.99
N GLY A 37 9.39 -10.71 -0.08
CA GLY A 37 8.80 -9.39 -0.32
C GLY A 37 7.53 -9.42 -1.15
N ASN A 38 6.85 -10.57 -1.25
CA ASN A 38 5.50 -10.63 -1.84
C ASN A 38 4.46 -10.33 -0.77
N PHE A 39 3.42 -9.61 -1.18
CA PHE A 39 2.26 -9.38 -0.33
C PHE A 39 1.48 -10.69 -0.14
N ILE A 40 1.31 -11.08 1.12
CA ILE A 40 0.46 -12.18 1.59
C ILE A 40 -0.71 -11.61 2.39
N GLU A 41 -1.91 -11.90 1.94
CA GLU A 41 -3.13 -11.56 2.67
C GLU A 41 -3.26 -12.50 3.87
N THR A 42 -2.70 -12.12 5.02
CA THR A 42 -2.98 -12.81 6.29
C THR A 42 -4.40 -12.46 6.72
N LYS A 43 -5.27 -13.48 6.66
CA LYS A 43 -6.67 -13.42 7.09
C LYS A 43 -6.76 -13.27 8.61
N GLU A 44 -6.53 -12.07 9.09
CA GLU A 44 -7.05 -11.60 10.39
C GLU A 44 -8.15 -10.56 10.18
N GLU A 45 -8.80 -10.55 9.02
CA GLU A 45 -10.15 -10.00 9.01
C GLU A 45 -10.97 -10.86 9.98
N PRO A 46 -11.64 -10.27 10.99
CA PRO A 46 -12.64 -11.02 11.73
C PRO A 46 -13.53 -11.61 10.66
N GLU A 47 -13.72 -12.93 10.69
CA GLU A 47 -14.71 -13.60 9.87
C GLU A 47 -15.98 -12.78 10.05
N ILE A 48 -16.31 -11.94 9.05
CA ILE A 48 -17.50 -11.12 9.07
C ILE A 48 -18.58 -12.17 8.87
N GLU A 49 -18.97 -12.75 9.99
CA GLU A 49 -20.17 -13.55 10.21
C GLU A 49 -21.39 -12.62 10.17
N GLU A 50 -21.28 -11.44 9.53
CA GLU A 50 -22.42 -10.65 9.09
C GLU A 50 -22.94 -11.32 7.82
N GLU A 51 -23.82 -12.29 8.06
CA GLU A 51 -25.10 -12.37 7.38
C GLU A 51 -25.00 -12.23 5.86
N LEU A 52 -25.04 -13.38 5.18
CA LEU A 52 -25.22 -13.54 3.74
C LEU A 52 -26.51 -12.85 3.26
N GLU A 53 -26.58 -11.52 3.29
CA GLU A 53 -27.45 -10.79 2.38
C GLU A 53 -26.90 -11.03 0.96
N PRO A 54 -27.76 -11.30 -0.04
CA PRO A 54 -27.28 -11.52 -1.40
C PRO A 54 -26.66 -10.22 -1.94
N LEU A 55 -25.34 -10.09 -1.81
CA LEU A 55 -24.56 -8.98 -2.34
C LEU A 55 -24.74 -8.92 -3.87
N SER A 56 -25.52 -7.96 -4.35
CA SER A 56 -25.71 -7.72 -5.79
C SER A 56 -24.53 -6.92 -6.34
N ILE A 57 -23.49 -7.63 -6.79
CA ILE A 57 -22.31 -7.01 -7.40
C ILE A 57 -22.62 -6.66 -8.87
N ARG A 58 -22.67 -5.37 -9.21
CA ARG A 58 -22.77 -4.88 -10.61
C ARG A 58 -21.46 -4.23 -11.03
N TYR A 59 -20.77 -4.80 -12.02
CA TYR A 59 -19.57 -4.22 -12.61
C TYR A 59 -19.81 -3.84 -14.08
N ILE A 60 -19.15 -2.78 -14.53
CA ILE A 60 -19.14 -2.34 -15.94
C ILE A 60 -17.70 -2.49 -16.43
N PHE A 61 -17.44 -3.55 -17.20
CA PHE A 61 -16.14 -3.76 -17.83
C PHE A 61 -16.11 -3.02 -19.17
N LYS A 62 -15.11 -2.16 -19.36
CA LYS A 62 -14.84 -1.51 -20.64
C LYS A 62 -13.50 -2.04 -21.15
N GLU A 63 -13.56 -2.91 -22.15
CA GLU A 63 -12.36 -3.42 -22.82
C GLU A 63 -11.70 -2.25 -23.56
N ASN A 64 -10.42 -2.00 -23.30
CA ASN A 64 -9.60 -1.17 -24.17
C ASN A 64 -9.11 -2.09 -25.28
N LYS A 65 -9.77 -2.01 -26.44
CA LYS A 65 -9.34 -2.68 -27.64
C LYS A 65 -8.27 -1.81 -28.29
N ASP A 66 -7.01 -2.06 -27.96
CA ASP A 66 -5.86 -1.60 -28.72
C ASP A 66 -5.87 -2.16 -30.16
#